data_AF-A0A7S2H837-F1
#
_entry.id   AF-A0A7S2H837-F1
#
_cell.length_a   1.000
_cell.length_b   1.000
_cell.length_c   1.000
_cell.angle_alpha   90.00
_cell.angle_beta   90.00
_cell.angle_gamma   90.00
#
_symmetry.space_group_name_H-M   'P 1'
#
loop_
_entity.id
_entity.type
_entity.pdbx_description
1 polymer ?
#
loop_
_entity_poly.entity_id
_entity_poly.type
_entity_poly.pdbx_seq_one_letter_code
_entity_poly.pdbx_strand_id
1 'polypeptide(L)'
;SDYRNGHGTHVCGTIAGRRAEDGEKVSRGVADGVAYDAKLAFFDIGDADGNLELPVRDSVLLSTGRETGDESKDAHIHSASWGGMSNSYTAQSRNFDNYMYLNPDFLILVAAGNSGRDGLNTVGTPATAKNIISV
;
A
#
# COMPACT_ATOMS: atom_id res chain seq x y z
N SER A 1 12.48 0.25 -9.91
CA SER A 1 13.05 1.57 -9.56
C SER A 1 11.91 2.56 -9.48
N ASP A 2 11.92 3.48 -8.52
CA ASP A 2 10.93 4.58 -8.44
C ASP A 2 11.18 5.60 -9.57
N TYR A 3 10.77 5.23 -10.78
CA TYR A 3 11.23 5.78 -12.06
C TYR A 3 10.82 7.25 -12.26
N ARG A 4 9.72 7.71 -11.64
CA ARG A 4 9.24 9.10 -11.70
C ARG A 4 8.62 9.56 -10.39
N ASN A 5 9.08 10.73 -9.92
CA ASN A 5 8.51 11.54 -8.83
C ASN A 5 8.59 10.99 -7.41
N GLY A 6 9.12 9.78 -7.18
CA GLY A 6 9.35 9.31 -5.82
C GLY A 6 8.08 8.86 -5.11
N HIS A 7 7.04 8.42 -5.84
CA HIS A 7 5.72 8.17 -5.25
C HIS A 7 5.79 7.06 -4.18
N GLY A 8 6.37 5.91 -4.53
CA GLY A 8 6.51 4.79 -3.59
C GLY A 8 7.39 5.18 -2.40
N THR A 9 8.50 5.86 -2.67
CA THR A 9 9.42 6.36 -1.64
C THR A 9 8.71 7.32 -0.67
N HIS A 10 7.92 8.26 -1.17
CA HIS A 10 7.20 9.24 -0.36
C HIS A 10 6.09 8.58 0.48
N VAL A 11 5.37 7.60 -0.08
CA VAL A 11 4.37 6.81 0.66
C VAL A 11 5.04 6.06 1.82
N CYS A 12 6.12 5.32 1.56
CA CYS A 12 6.87 4.61 2.59
C CYS A 12 7.44 5.57 3.65
N GLY A 13 7.96 6.72 3.24
CA GLY A 13 8.46 7.76 4.14
C GLY A 13 7.38 8.29 5.07
N THR A 14 6.16 8.51 4.57
CA THR A 14 5.02 8.95 5.38
C THR A 14 4.63 7.91 6.44
N ILE A 15 4.73 6.63 6.11
CA ILE A 15 4.37 5.53 7.02
C ILE A 15 5.46 5.31 8.08
N ALA A 16 6.68 5.01 7.65
CA ALA A 16 7.75 4.53 8.55
C ALA A 16 9.12 5.18 8.27
N GLY A 17 9.15 6.31 7.55
CA GLY A 17 10.39 7.04 7.32
C GLY A 17 10.97 7.53 8.64
N ARG A 18 12.24 7.19 8.91
CA ARG A 18 13.00 7.78 10.01
C ARG A 18 13.88 8.88 9.45
N ARG A 19 13.74 10.10 9.97
CA ARG A 19 14.49 11.25 9.50
C ARG A 19 16.00 11.03 9.69
N ALA A 20 16.76 11.31 8.66
CA ALA A 20 18.22 11.36 8.68
C ALA A 20 18.72 12.64 7.98
N GLU A 21 19.85 13.18 8.43
CA GLU A 21 20.45 14.40 7.84
C GLU A 21 20.99 14.16 6.43
N ASP A 22 21.57 12.99 6.20
CA ASP A 22 22.29 12.58 5.00
C ASP A 22 21.84 11.20 4.49
N GLY A 23 20.72 10.70 5.01
CA GLY A 23 20.24 9.34 4.75
C GLY A 23 20.81 8.27 5.68
N GLU A 24 21.82 8.59 6.50
CA GLU A 24 22.43 7.65 7.44
C GLU A 24 22.33 8.12 8.89
N LYS A 25 22.67 9.38 9.14
CA LYS A 25 22.70 9.97 10.47
C LYS A 25 21.30 10.38 10.92
N VAL A 26 20.69 9.49 11.69
CA VAL A 26 19.38 9.71 12.31
C VAL A 26 19.33 11.06 13.03
N SER A 27 18.29 11.83 12.74
CA SER A 27 18.05 13.13 13.36
C SER A 27 16.58 13.28 13.72
N ARG A 28 16.27 14.04 14.78
CA ARG A 28 14.88 14.25 15.22
C ARG A 28 14.28 15.46 14.53
N GLY A 29 13.00 15.44 14.19
CA GLY A 29 12.33 16.60 13.57
C GLY A 29 10.96 16.29 12.98
N VAL A 30 10.37 17.25 12.28
CA VAL A 30 9.00 17.19 11.73
C VAL A 30 8.82 16.27 10.51
N ALA A 31 9.81 15.45 10.17
CA ALA A 31 9.85 14.64 8.95
C ALA A 31 9.89 13.13 9.23
N ASP A 32 9.62 12.71 10.47
CA ASP A 32 9.41 11.31 10.80
C ASP A 32 8.02 10.87 10.30
N GLY A 33 7.94 9.66 9.75
CA GLY A 33 6.69 8.99 9.43
C GLY A 33 5.92 8.64 10.70
N VAL A 34 4.64 8.31 10.54
CA VAL A 34 3.71 8.05 11.66
C VAL A 34 4.23 6.93 12.59
N ALA A 35 4.86 5.91 12.01
CA ALA A 35 5.45 4.76 12.70
C ALA A 35 6.93 4.59 12.31
N TYR A 36 7.76 5.62 12.52
CA TYR A 36 9.17 5.66 12.11
C TYR A 36 10.11 4.58 12.71
N ASP A 37 9.66 3.82 13.72
CA ASP A 37 10.39 2.66 14.27
C ASP A 37 9.86 1.31 13.72
N ALA A 38 8.83 1.33 12.87
CA ALA A 38 8.32 0.13 12.21
C ALA A 38 9.26 -0.35 11.09
N LYS A 39 9.14 -1.62 10.73
CA LYS A 39 9.85 -2.22 9.60
C LYS A 39 8.96 -2.18 8.35
N LEU A 40 9.59 -2.08 7.18
CA LEU A 40 8.91 -2.09 5.88
C LEU A 40 9.30 -3.34 5.09
N ALA A 41 8.29 -4.06 4.59
CA ALA A 41 8.41 -4.90 3.42
C ALA A 41 7.94 -4.10 2.21
N PHE A 42 8.67 -4.14 1.09
CA PHE A 42 8.37 -3.35 -0.09
C PHE A 42 8.29 -4.25 -1.32
N PHE A 43 7.24 -4.08 -2.12
CA PHE A 43 7.08 -4.75 -3.41
C PHE A 43 6.99 -3.69 -4.51
N ASP A 44 8.01 -3.64 -5.36
CA ASP A 44 8.02 -2.70 -6.48
C ASP A 44 7.14 -3.24 -7.61
N ILE A 45 6.04 -2.54 -7.86
CA ILE A 45 5.07 -2.83 -8.93
C ILE A 45 5.16 -1.81 -10.07
N GLY A 46 6.18 -0.96 -10.11
CA GLY A 46 6.39 -0.01 -11.19
C GLY A 46 7.15 -0.62 -12.37
N ASP A 47 6.66 -0.41 -13.59
CA ASP A 47 7.40 -0.75 -14.80
C ASP A 47 8.39 0.36 -15.21
N ALA A 48 9.13 0.15 -16.31
CA ALA A 48 10.11 1.10 -16.82
C ALA A 48 9.50 2.38 -17.42
N ASP A 49 8.19 2.40 -17.68
CA ASP A 49 7.45 3.54 -18.23
C ASP A 49 6.69 4.32 -17.15
N GLY A 50 6.66 3.80 -15.92
CA GLY A 50 5.96 4.37 -14.77
C GLY A 50 4.51 3.91 -14.62
N ASN A 51 4.10 2.85 -15.33
CA ASN A 51 2.81 2.20 -15.09
C ASN A 51 2.93 1.19 -13.95
N LEU A 52 1.77 0.71 -13.49
CA LEU A 52 1.68 -0.36 -12.49
C LEU A 52 1.59 -1.72 -13.20
N GLU A 53 2.55 -2.59 -12.91
CA GLU A 53 2.56 -4.00 -13.30
C GLU A 53 2.21 -4.85 -12.08
N LEU A 54 0.90 -5.13 -11.93
CA LEU A 54 0.41 -5.97 -10.84
C LEU A 54 0.62 -7.46 -11.15
N PRO A 55 0.96 -8.29 -10.15
CA PRO A 55 0.94 -9.74 -10.31
C PRO A 55 -0.43 -10.24 -10.77
N VAL A 56 -0.43 -11.28 -11.61
CA VAL A 56 -1.68 -11.93 -12.09
C VAL A 56 -2.57 -12.40 -10.92
N ARG A 57 -1.96 -12.73 -9.78
CA ARG A 57 -2.65 -13.17 -8.57
C ARG A 57 -2.47 -12.13 -7.47
N ASP A 58 -3.56 -11.52 -7.03
CA ASP A 58 -3.56 -10.57 -5.90
C ASP A 58 -2.94 -11.18 -4.63
N SER A 59 -3.02 -12.51 -4.44
CA SER A 59 -2.39 -13.18 -3.30
C SER A 59 -0.87 -12.99 -3.26
N VAL A 60 -0.20 -12.89 -4.41
CA VAL A 60 1.25 -12.66 -4.48
C VAL A 60 1.59 -11.24 -4.01
N LEU A 61 0.76 -10.28 -4.40
CA LEU A 61 0.90 -8.89 -3.96
C LEU A 61 0.68 -8.79 -2.44
N LEU A 62 -0.42 -9.36 -1.95
CA LEU A 62 -0.83 -9.28 -0.56
C LEU A 62 0.03 -10.11 0.40
N SER A 63 0.69 -11.16 -0.08
CA SER A 63 1.63 -11.96 0.73
C SER A 63 3.04 -11.39 0.78
N THR A 64 3.31 -10.23 0.18
CA THR A 64 4.66 -9.63 0.26
C THR A 64 5.00 -9.30 1.70
N GLY A 65 6.10 -9.86 2.20
CA GLY A 65 6.54 -9.68 3.58
C GLY A 65 5.73 -10.49 4.59
N ARG A 66 4.80 -11.34 4.14
CA ARG A 66 4.19 -12.40 4.95
C ARG A 66 4.97 -13.70 4.78
N GLU A 67 4.76 -14.65 5.68
CA GLU A 67 5.30 -16.01 5.58
C GLU A 67 6.84 -16.02 5.49
N THR A 68 7.50 -15.11 6.21
CA THR A 68 8.96 -14.95 6.18
C THR A 68 9.72 -16.11 6.84
N GLY A 69 8.99 -17.08 7.42
CA GLY A 69 9.51 -18.16 8.24
C GLY A 69 9.74 -17.76 9.71
N ASP A 70 9.51 -16.49 10.05
CA ASP A 70 9.60 -15.93 11.39
C ASP A 70 8.44 -14.92 11.56
N GLU A 71 7.37 -15.35 12.22
CA GLU A 71 6.15 -14.54 12.39
C GLU A 71 6.44 -13.15 12.99
N SER A 72 7.52 -12.97 13.76
CA SER A 72 7.91 -11.67 14.31
C SER A 72 8.42 -10.66 13.25
N LYS A 73 8.62 -11.13 12.01
CA LYS A 73 9.04 -10.33 10.86
C LYS A 73 7.95 -10.22 9.80
N ASP A 74 6.80 -10.87 10.01
CA ASP A 74 5.70 -10.82 9.05
C ASP A 74 5.03 -9.44 9.06
N ALA A 75 4.66 -8.98 7.88
CA ALA A 75 3.88 -7.76 7.70
C ALA A 75 2.43 -8.03 8.11
N HIS A 76 1.88 -7.21 9.01
CA HIS A 76 0.47 -7.29 9.42
C HIS A 76 -0.41 -6.18 8.80
N ILE A 77 0.22 -5.25 8.07
CA ILE A 77 -0.44 -4.12 7.43
C ILE A 77 0.06 -4.00 5.99
N HIS A 78 -0.86 -3.91 5.04
CA HIS A 78 -0.58 -3.63 3.63
C HIS A 78 -1.17 -2.27 3.24
N SER A 79 -0.35 -1.39 2.69
CA SER A 79 -0.78 -0.07 2.21
C SER A 79 -0.64 0.01 0.70
N ALA A 80 -1.74 0.36 0.02
CA ALA A 80 -1.84 0.47 -1.43
C ALA A 80 -2.34 1.87 -1.83
N SER A 81 -1.42 2.77 -2.16
CA SER A 81 -1.73 4.13 -2.66
C SER A 81 -1.90 4.15 -4.17
N TRP A 82 -2.76 3.27 -4.70
CA TRP A 82 -3.08 3.14 -6.12
C TRP A 82 -4.46 2.50 -6.29
N GLY A 83 -5.02 2.62 -7.50
CA GLY A 83 -6.33 2.05 -7.83
C GLY A 83 -6.77 2.40 -9.26
N GLY A 84 -7.87 1.78 -9.70
CA GLY A 84 -8.55 2.08 -10.95
C GLY A 84 -9.79 2.96 -10.73
N MET A 85 -10.31 3.53 -11.81
CA MET A 85 -11.42 4.50 -11.77
C MET A 85 -12.82 3.88 -11.60
N SER A 86 -12.95 2.55 -11.66
CA SER A 86 -14.24 1.89 -11.52
C SER A 86 -14.73 1.95 -10.07
N ASN A 87 -15.94 2.47 -9.86
CA ASN A 87 -16.61 2.52 -8.56
C ASN A 87 -17.44 1.27 -8.24
N SER A 88 -17.30 0.23 -9.04
CA SER A 88 -17.99 -1.03 -8.86
C SER A 88 -17.16 -2.00 -8.01
N TYR A 89 -17.84 -2.90 -7.30
CA TYR A 89 -17.18 -4.01 -6.62
C TYR A 89 -16.64 -5.01 -7.66
N THR A 90 -15.32 -5.03 -7.85
CA THR A 90 -14.66 -5.84 -8.88
C THR A 90 -14.17 -7.20 -8.35
N ALA A 91 -13.64 -8.03 -9.24
CA ALA A 91 -12.93 -9.26 -8.86
C ALA A 91 -11.76 -8.96 -7.91
N GLN A 92 -11.01 -7.89 -8.13
CA GLN A 92 -9.92 -7.48 -7.24
C GLN A 92 -10.45 -7.08 -5.86
N SER A 93 -11.58 -6.36 -5.81
CA SER A 93 -12.24 -6.01 -4.53
C SER A 93 -12.63 -7.27 -3.75
N ARG A 94 -13.19 -8.27 -4.46
CA ARG A 94 -13.51 -9.58 -3.87
C ARG A 94 -12.28 -10.32 -3.37
N ASN A 95 -11.17 -10.28 -4.12
CA ASN A 95 -9.94 -10.95 -3.73
C ASN A 95 -9.35 -10.33 -2.46
N PHE A 96 -9.37 -8.99 -2.34
CA PHE A 96 -8.94 -8.26 -1.14
C PHE A 96 -9.82 -8.61 0.06
N ASP A 97 -11.15 -8.61 -0.12
CA ASP A 97 -12.10 -9.03 0.92
C ASP A 97 -11.84 -10.46 1.41
N ASN A 98 -11.66 -11.38 0.46
CA ASN A 98 -11.40 -12.78 0.76
C ASN A 98 -10.05 -12.98 1.46
N TYR A 99 -9.02 -12.22 1.07
CA TYR A 99 -7.70 -12.29 1.69
C TYR A 99 -7.76 -11.87 3.16
N MET A 100 -8.37 -10.73 3.48
CA MET A 100 -8.55 -10.30 4.88
C MET A 100 -9.47 -11.22 5.68
N TYR A 101 -10.52 -11.76 5.06
CA TYR A 101 -11.39 -12.72 5.73
C TYR A 101 -10.65 -14.00 6.15
N LEU A 102 -9.72 -14.48 5.31
CA LEU A 102 -8.90 -15.66 5.60
C LEU A 102 -7.68 -15.36 6.49
N ASN A 103 -7.28 -14.09 6.61
CA ASN A 103 -6.15 -13.62 7.41
C ASN A 103 -6.61 -12.55 8.41
N PRO A 104 -7.24 -12.94 9.54
CA PRO A 104 -7.85 -11.99 10.47
C PRO A 104 -6.83 -11.09 11.19
N ASP A 105 -5.54 -11.42 11.10
CA ASP A 105 -4.42 -10.66 11.65
C ASP A 105 -3.79 -9.67 10.64
N PHE A 106 -4.41 -9.48 9.49
CA PHE A 106 -3.89 -8.66 8.40
C PHE A 106 -4.84 -7.53 8.02
N LEU A 107 -4.33 -6.30 7.96
CA LEU A 107 -5.09 -5.11 7.62
C LEU A 107 -4.64 -4.54 6.27
N ILE A 108 -5.58 -4.34 5.35
CA ILE A 108 -5.33 -3.68 4.06
C ILE A 108 -5.89 -2.26 4.07
N LEU A 109 -5.07 -1.29 3.66
CA LEU A 109 -5.44 0.10 3.42
C LEU A 109 -5.28 0.42 1.94
N VAL A 110 -6.28 1.05 1.34
CA VAL A 110 -6.28 1.42 -0.08
C VAL A 110 -6.70 2.88 -0.24
N ALA A 111 -6.03 3.63 -1.13
CA ALA A 111 -6.45 4.99 -1.46
C ALA A 111 -7.80 4.98 -2.21
N ALA A 112 -8.73 5.86 -1.81
CA ALA A 112 -10.04 6.02 -2.42
C ALA A 112 -9.96 6.50 -3.88
N GLY A 113 -8.87 7.16 -4.26
CA GLY A 113 -8.65 7.74 -5.57
C GLY A 113 -8.75 9.27 -5.58
N ASN A 114 -8.35 9.88 -6.69
CA ASN A 114 -8.17 11.34 -6.81
C ASN A 114 -9.26 12.02 -7.66
N SER A 115 -10.34 11.31 -7.99
CA SER A 115 -11.41 11.77 -8.88
C SER A 115 -12.53 12.54 -8.18
N GLY A 116 -12.32 13.03 -6.96
CA GLY A 116 -13.37 13.71 -6.18
C GLY A 116 -13.97 14.96 -6.83
N ARG A 117 -13.28 15.56 -7.81
CA ARG A 117 -13.79 16.70 -8.61
C ARG A 117 -14.85 16.29 -9.64
N ASP A 118 -14.92 15.01 -9.99
CA ASP A 118 -15.84 14.47 -10.99
C ASP A 118 -17.25 14.24 -10.41
N GLY A 119 -17.42 14.44 -9.10
CA GLY A 119 -18.69 14.37 -8.39
C GLY A 119 -18.77 13.23 -7.38
N LEU A 120 -20.00 12.82 -7.07
CA LEU A 120 -20.28 11.71 -6.15
C LEU A 120 -19.92 10.37 -6.79
N ASN A 121 -19.69 9.35 -5.95
CA ASN A 121 -19.43 7.96 -6.37
C ASN A 121 -18.12 7.78 -7.17
N THR A 122 -17.06 8.45 -6.73
CA THR A 122 -15.74 8.46 -7.39
C THR A 122 -14.67 7.63 -6.67
N VAL A 123 -15.08 6.85 -5.66
CA VAL A 123 -14.21 5.87 -4.99
C VAL A 123 -13.86 4.76 -5.98
N GLY A 124 -12.57 4.58 -6.23
CA GLY A 124 -12.04 3.64 -7.21
C GLY A 124 -11.79 2.24 -6.65
N THR A 125 -11.70 1.25 -7.53
CA THR A 125 -11.30 -0.12 -7.17
C THR A 125 -9.79 -0.19 -6.89
N PRO A 126 -9.28 -0.99 -5.93
CA PRO A 126 -10.00 -1.90 -5.05
C PRO A 126 -10.54 -1.26 -3.75
N ALA A 127 -10.52 0.07 -3.62
CA ALA A 127 -11.01 0.78 -2.43
C ALA A 127 -12.52 0.55 -2.15
N THR A 128 -13.25 0.02 -3.14
CA THR A 128 -14.64 -0.45 -3.04
C THR A 128 -14.82 -1.78 -2.27
N ALA A 129 -13.75 -2.45 -1.86
CA ALA A 129 -13.82 -3.66 -1.04
C ALA A 129 -14.42 -3.38 0.35
N LYS A 130 -15.07 -4.38 0.96
CA LYS A 130 -15.85 -4.20 2.20
C LYS A 130 -15.04 -4.35 3.47
N ASN A 131 -14.02 -5.21 3.45
CA ASN A 131 -13.25 -5.61 4.63
C ASN A 131 -12.01 -4.73 4.85
N ILE A 132 -11.64 -3.90 3.86
CA ILE A 132 -10.47 -3.03 3.89
C ILE A 132 -10.79 -1.67 4.53
N ILE A 133 -9.76 -0.85 4.75
CA ILE A 133 -9.91 0.58 5.02
C ILE A 133 -9.62 1.36 3.73
N SER A 134 -10.61 2.08 3.23
CA SER A 134 -10.43 3.07 2.17
C SER A 134 -10.09 4.43 2.77
N VAL A 135 -9.10 5.14 2.20
CA VAL A 135 -8.63 6.47 2.66
C VAL A 135 -8.70 7.50 1.55
#